data_AF-A0A842UCR5-F1
#
_entry.id   AF-A0A842UCR5-F1
#
_cell.length_a   1.000
_cell.length_b   1.000
_cell.length_c   1.000
_cell.angle_alpha   90.00
_cell.angle_beta   90.00
_cell.angle_gamma   90.00
#
_symmetry.space_group_name_H-M   'P 1'
#
loop_
_entity.id
_entity.type
_entity.pdbx_description
1 polymer ?
#
loop_
_entity_poly.entity_id
_entity_poly.type
_entity_poly.pdbx_seq_one_letter_code
_entity_poly.pdbx_strand_id
1 'polypeptide(L)'
;MHKDEVFLHKKNLLQEIADYADIGRQDIVLEVGAGEGNLTAVLASKAGTVIAFEKNRKHLRKAYDKNLVNAEFKPEDALKTKWPRFNKMVSNIPYSVSKKIVLKLLEHDFEVAVMCVQKEFAQKIIAKAGEGNYRVISVAVQTTCEASVLCEIKSSEFTPKPKVDSAVIKLVKKRRLPEGYIKFLTKHFNQKNKKIKKINPDAPEKIREYRSRNLSPIKFHNYFIEAR
;
A
#
# COMPACT_ATOMS: atom_id res chain seq x y z
N MET A 1 20.34 9.75 10.86
CA MET A 1 19.77 9.38 9.56
C MET A 1 18.93 8.12 9.77
N HIS A 2 17.61 8.17 9.62
CA HIS A 2 16.81 6.94 9.62
C HIS A 2 17.22 6.13 8.39
N LYS A 3 17.79 4.93 8.58
CA LYS A 3 18.39 4.10 7.52
C LYS A 3 17.41 3.58 6.44
N ASP A 4 16.14 3.98 6.52
CA ASP A 4 15.03 3.42 5.73
C ASP A 4 14.40 4.42 4.75
N GLU A 5 14.73 5.72 4.85
CA GLU A 5 14.19 6.74 3.95
C GLU A 5 15.07 6.87 2.71
N VAL A 6 14.48 6.63 1.54
CA VAL A 6 15.12 6.73 0.23
C VAL A 6 14.33 7.69 -0.64
N PHE A 7 15.01 8.63 -1.29
CA PHE A 7 14.38 9.70 -2.04
C PHE A 7 14.53 9.47 -3.54
N LEU A 8 13.41 9.63 -4.25
CA LEU A 8 13.40 9.78 -5.70
C LEU A 8 13.56 11.26 -6.03
N HIS A 9 14.61 11.60 -6.76
CA HIS A 9 14.89 12.98 -7.19
C HIS A 9 14.67 13.22 -8.67
N LYS A 10 14.68 12.15 -9.50
CA LYS A 10 14.49 12.30 -10.93
C LYS A 10 13.05 12.71 -11.24
N LYS A 11 12.89 13.95 -11.71
CA LYS A 11 11.58 14.55 -12.02
C LYS A 11 10.75 13.69 -12.96
N ASN A 12 11.35 13.11 -14.01
CA ASN A 12 10.63 12.27 -14.98
C ASN A 12 10.02 11.02 -14.33
N LEU A 13 10.73 10.38 -13.41
CA LEU A 13 10.21 9.20 -12.70
C LEU A 13 9.10 9.58 -11.71
N LEU A 14 9.23 10.72 -11.02
CA LEU A 14 8.15 11.24 -10.18
C LEU A 14 6.90 11.58 -11.00
N GLN A 15 7.10 12.13 -12.19
CA GLN A 15 6.04 12.45 -13.14
C GLN A 15 5.32 11.17 -13.59
N GLU A 16 6.07 10.16 -14.01
CA GLU A 16 5.56 8.85 -14.41
C GLU A 16 4.76 8.18 -13.29
N ILE A 17 5.27 8.19 -12.05
CA ILE A 17 4.57 7.66 -10.88
C ILE A 17 3.23 8.36 -10.65
N ALA A 18 3.19 9.69 -10.77
CA ALA A 18 1.96 10.46 -10.62
C ALA A 18 0.97 10.19 -11.77
N ASP A 19 1.46 9.97 -12.99
CA ASP A 19 0.63 9.74 -14.17
C ASP A 19 -0.11 8.40 -14.10
N TYR A 20 0.47 7.36 -13.48
CA TYR A 20 -0.20 6.08 -13.26
C TYR A 20 -1.48 6.16 -12.39
N ALA A 21 -1.61 7.22 -11.59
CA ALA A 21 -2.76 7.46 -10.72
C ALA A 21 -3.89 8.23 -11.42
N ASP A 22 -3.69 8.69 -12.66
CA ASP A 22 -4.68 9.42 -13.46
C ASP A 22 -5.30 10.61 -12.69
N ILE A 23 -4.45 11.45 -12.10
CA ILE A 23 -4.86 12.53 -11.18
C ILE A 23 -5.49 13.69 -11.96
N GLY A 24 -6.65 14.15 -11.52
CA GLY A 24 -7.36 15.33 -11.98
C GLY A 24 -7.59 16.39 -10.89
N ARG A 25 -8.14 17.53 -11.30
CA ARG A 25 -8.35 18.72 -10.43
C ARG A 25 -9.40 18.54 -9.34
N GLN A 26 -10.22 17.50 -9.42
CA GLN A 26 -11.21 17.18 -8.38
C GLN A 26 -10.66 16.23 -7.31
N ASP A 27 -9.46 15.68 -7.52
CA ASP A 27 -8.91 14.68 -6.62
C ASP A 27 -8.29 15.30 -5.38
N ILE A 28 -8.52 14.61 -4.25
CA ILE A 28 -7.78 14.76 -3.01
C ILE A 28 -6.80 13.60 -2.94
N VAL A 29 -5.51 13.95 -3.05
CA VAL A 29 -4.42 12.97 -3.08
C VAL A 29 -3.75 12.88 -1.73
N LEU A 30 -3.70 11.68 -1.16
CA LEU A 30 -2.92 11.37 0.03
C LEU A 30 -1.50 10.95 -0.35
N GLU A 31 -0.51 11.54 0.31
CA GLU A 31 0.89 11.14 0.24
C GLU A 31 1.39 10.79 1.64
N VAL A 32 2.02 9.63 1.79
CA VAL A 32 2.71 9.25 3.03
C VAL A 32 4.21 9.22 2.79
N GLY A 33 4.99 9.82 3.69
CA GLY A 33 6.43 9.92 3.53
C GLY A 33 6.81 10.95 2.47
N ALA A 34 6.28 12.17 2.62
CA ALA A 34 6.48 13.25 1.65
C ALA A 34 7.95 13.65 1.48
N GLY A 35 8.79 13.37 2.48
CA GLY A 35 10.19 13.74 2.46
C GLY A 35 10.33 15.25 2.26
N GLU A 36 11.23 15.65 1.37
CA GLU A 36 11.47 17.05 1.05
C GLU A 36 10.38 17.66 0.15
N GLY A 37 9.29 16.95 -0.13
CA GLY A 37 8.14 17.44 -0.90
C GLY A 37 8.30 17.37 -2.42
N ASN A 38 9.22 16.55 -2.93
CA ASN A 38 9.49 16.47 -4.38
C ASN A 38 8.34 15.80 -5.14
N LEU A 39 7.84 14.66 -4.64
CA LEU A 39 6.64 14.03 -5.20
C LEU A 39 5.41 14.91 -4.94
N THR A 40 5.29 15.47 -3.73
CA THR A 40 4.22 16.43 -3.38
C THR A 40 4.07 17.55 -4.40
N ALA A 41 5.17 18.15 -4.85
CA ALA A 41 5.15 19.22 -5.85
C ALA A 41 4.58 18.74 -7.21
N VAL A 42 4.92 17.52 -7.64
CA VAL A 42 4.37 16.92 -8.86
C VAL A 42 2.86 16.67 -8.69
N LEU A 43 2.45 16.12 -7.55
CA LEU A 43 1.05 15.86 -7.24
C LEU A 43 0.23 17.16 -7.21
N ALA A 44 0.75 18.19 -6.54
CA ALA A 44 0.13 19.50 -6.41
C ALA A 44 -0.10 20.18 -7.77
N SER A 45 0.77 19.93 -8.75
CA SER A 45 0.61 20.45 -10.11
C SER A 45 -0.61 19.88 -10.85
N LYS A 46 -1.16 18.72 -10.41
CA LYS A 46 -2.29 18.01 -11.05
C LYS A 46 -3.56 17.98 -10.21
N ALA A 47 -3.42 17.71 -8.92
CA ALA A 47 -4.53 17.49 -7.99
C ALA A 47 -5.28 18.79 -7.66
N GLY A 48 -6.49 18.65 -7.14
CA GLY A 48 -7.19 19.74 -6.44
C GLY A 48 -6.58 20.01 -5.08
N THR A 49 -6.27 18.94 -4.33
CA THR A 49 -5.65 19.04 -3.00
C THR A 49 -4.68 17.88 -2.78
N VAL A 50 -3.56 18.15 -2.12
CA VAL A 50 -2.60 17.13 -1.67
C VAL A 50 -2.50 17.17 -0.15
N ILE A 51 -2.62 16.01 0.49
CA ILE A 51 -2.44 15.86 1.94
C ILE A 51 -1.21 14.99 2.15
N ALA A 52 -0.14 15.58 2.68
CA ALA A 52 1.18 15.00 2.69
C ALA A 52 1.68 14.77 4.12
N PHE A 53 1.79 13.52 4.56
CA PHE A 53 2.34 13.16 5.87
C PHE A 53 3.86 13.04 5.84
N GLU A 54 4.53 13.75 6.75
CA GLU A 54 5.97 13.62 7.02
C GLU A 54 6.24 13.96 8.49
N LYS A 55 7.05 13.16 9.19
CA LYS A 55 7.36 13.39 10.62
C LYS A 55 8.75 13.99 10.85
N ASN A 56 9.62 13.93 9.84
CA ASN A 56 10.97 14.45 9.91
C ASN A 56 10.97 15.96 9.71
N ARG A 57 11.20 16.70 10.81
CA ARG A 57 11.22 18.17 10.84
C ARG A 57 12.19 18.81 9.83
N LYS A 58 13.31 18.15 9.52
CA LYS A 58 14.29 18.68 8.55
C LYS A 58 13.75 18.60 7.13
N HIS A 59 13.08 17.51 6.79
CA HIS A 59 12.45 17.33 5.48
C HIS A 59 11.24 18.25 5.31
N LEU A 60 10.40 18.35 6.34
CA LEU A 60 9.28 19.29 6.37
C LEU A 60 9.70 20.73 6.11
N ARG A 61 10.80 21.20 6.72
CA ARG A 61 11.31 22.56 6.48
C ARG A 61 11.55 22.80 4.98
N LYS A 62 12.27 21.90 4.31
CA LYS A 62 12.52 21.98 2.86
C LYS A 62 11.23 21.85 2.04
N ALA A 63 10.28 21.06 2.50
CA ALA A 63 9.00 20.89 1.84
C ALA A 63 8.15 22.17 1.90
N TYR A 64 8.12 22.86 3.05
CA TYR A 64 7.44 24.13 3.22
C TYR A 64 8.05 25.24 2.36
N ASP A 65 9.37 25.27 2.15
CA ASP A 65 10.06 26.25 1.29
C ASP A 65 9.57 26.22 -0.18
N LYS A 66 8.85 25.15 -0.60
CA LYS A 66 8.26 25.03 -1.94
C LYS A 66 6.99 25.87 -2.13
N ASN A 67 6.39 26.41 -1.08
CA ASN A 67 5.20 27.28 -1.13
C ASN A 67 4.03 26.72 -1.98
N LEU A 68 3.72 25.43 -1.80
CA LEU A 68 2.65 24.75 -2.54
C LEU A 68 1.27 25.13 -1.96
N VAL A 69 0.50 25.94 -2.70
CA VAL A 69 -0.77 26.52 -2.23
C VAL A 69 -1.88 25.49 -1.96
N ASN A 70 -1.88 24.37 -2.67
CA ASN A 70 -2.88 23.31 -2.57
C ASN A 70 -2.35 22.03 -1.90
N ALA A 71 -1.22 22.12 -1.18
CA ALA A 71 -0.65 21.01 -0.44
C ALA A 71 -0.65 21.30 1.08
N GLU A 72 -1.25 20.41 1.85
CA GLU A 72 -1.23 20.44 3.30
C GLU A 72 -0.20 19.42 3.83
N PHE A 73 0.90 19.89 4.40
CA PHE A 73 1.87 19.04 5.08
C PHE A 73 1.44 18.76 6.52
N LYS A 74 1.23 17.48 6.86
CA LYS A 74 0.90 17.00 8.21
C LYS A 74 2.17 16.53 8.92
N PRO A 75 2.66 17.25 9.95
CA PRO A 75 3.93 16.94 10.63
C PRO A 75 3.81 15.75 11.61
N GLU A 76 3.21 14.64 11.17
CA GLU A 76 2.73 13.57 12.03
C GLU A 76 3.11 12.16 11.52
N ASP A 77 3.08 11.18 12.42
CA ASP A 77 3.25 9.78 12.05
C ASP A 77 1.96 9.25 11.42
N ALA A 78 1.96 9.08 10.09
CA ALA A 78 0.83 8.56 9.34
C ALA A 78 0.29 7.22 9.85
N LEU A 79 1.07 6.39 10.57
CA LEU A 79 0.55 5.16 11.16
C LEU A 79 -0.32 5.40 12.39
N LYS A 80 -0.05 6.47 13.14
CA LYS A 80 -0.70 6.80 14.40
C LYS A 80 -1.84 7.81 14.24
N THR A 81 -1.84 8.57 13.16
CA THR A 81 -2.88 9.58 12.89
C THR A 81 -4.04 9.02 12.05
N LYS A 82 -5.27 9.44 12.32
CA LYS A 82 -6.42 9.17 11.46
C LYS A 82 -6.26 9.90 10.12
N TRP A 83 -6.34 9.19 8.99
CA TRP A 83 -6.28 9.85 7.70
C TRP A 83 -7.59 10.60 7.39
N PRO A 84 -7.51 11.82 6.85
CA PRO A 84 -8.68 12.53 6.35
C PRO A 84 -9.25 11.80 5.12
N ARG A 85 -10.36 12.29 4.58
CA ARG A 85 -10.92 11.77 3.33
C ARG A 85 -9.96 12.08 2.17
N PHE A 86 -9.73 11.09 1.32
CA PHE A 86 -9.01 11.18 0.06
C PHE A 86 -9.66 10.20 -0.92
N ASN A 87 -9.46 10.39 -2.22
CA ASN A 87 -9.89 9.40 -3.21
C ASN A 87 -8.71 8.75 -3.93
N LYS A 88 -7.54 9.40 -3.95
CA LYS A 88 -6.32 8.80 -4.51
C LYS A 88 -5.15 8.84 -3.54
N MET A 89 -4.27 7.86 -3.63
CA MET A 89 -3.02 7.85 -2.88
C MET A 89 -1.84 7.70 -3.84
N VAL A 90 -0.84 8.57 -3.74
CA VAL A 90 0.43 8.41 -4.44
C VAL A 90 1.56 8.58 -3.45
N SER A 91 2.46 7.59 -3.35
CA SER A 91 3.45 7.60 -2.26
C SER A 91 4.71 6.82 -2.60
N ASN A 92 5.86 7.39 -2.24
CA ASN A 92 7.12 6.66 -2.13
C ASN A 92 7.31 6.21 -0.67
N ILE A 93 6.74 5.05 -0.32
CA ILE A 93 6.60 4.66 1.09
C ILE A 93 7.96 4.21 1.65
N PRO A 94 8.35 4.67 2.86
CA PRO A 94 9.51 4.10 3.54
C PRO A 94 9.34 2.59 3.76
N TYR A 95 10.37 1.80 3.43
CA TYR A 95 10.23 0.35 3.31
C TYR A 95 9.81 -0.34 4.60
N SER A 96 10.33 0.11 5.75
CA SER A 96 10.04 -0.48 7.06
C SER A 96 8.57 -0.37 7.49
N VAL A 97 7.81 0.56 6.89
CA VAL A 97 6.39 0.78 7.19
C VAL A 97 5.44 0.38 6.07
N SER A 98 5.96 0.01 4.89
CA SER A 98 5.16 -0.29 3.68
C SER A 98 4.00 -1.26 3.95
N LYS A 99 4.24 -2.37 4.64
CA LYS A 99 3.18 -3.33 5.00
C LYS A 99 2.08 -2.70 5.85
N LYS A 100 2.44 -1.90 6.86
CA LYS A 100 1.46 -1.29 7.77
C LYS A 100 0.65 -0.21 7.06
N ILE A 101 1.30 0.58 6.21
CA ILE A 101 0.64 1.59 5.38
C ILE A 101 -0.35 0.95 4.40
N VAL A 102 0.04 -0.11 3.70
CA VAL A 102 -0.88 -0.81 2.79
C VAL A 102 -2.07 -1.39 3.56
N LEU A 103 -1.84 -2.07 4.69
CA LEU A 103 -2.95 -2.61 5.50
C LEU A 103 -3.92 -1.51 5.97
N LYS A 104 -3.38 -0.39 6.45
CA LYS A 104 -4.17 0.77 6.85
C LYS A 104 -4.97 1.34 5.67
N LEU A 105 -4.34 1.51 4.50
CA LEU A 105 -5.00 1.93 3.27
C LEU A 105 -6.20 1.06 2.91
N LEU A 106 -6.12 -0.26 3.10
CA LEU A 106 -7.24 -1.16 2.81
C LEU A 106 -8.48 -0.90 3.69
N GLU A 107 -8.31 -0.31 4.88
CA GLU A 107 -9.40 0.07 5.79
C GLU A 107 -10.10 1.37 5.35
N HIS A 108 -9.48 2.16 4.48
CA HIS A 108 -10.04 3.37 3.92
C HIS A 108 -10.77 3.10 2.59
N ASP A 109 -11.70 4.00 2.28
CA ASP A 109 -12.29 4.10 0.96
C ASP A 109 -11.40 4.98 0.07
N PHE A 110 -11.14 4.52 -1.13
CA PHE A 110 -10.30 5.19 -2.14
C PHE A 110 -10.61 4.58 -3.50
N GLU A 111 -10.23 5.24 -4.58
CA GLU A 111 -10.40 4.75 -5.94
C GLU A 111 -9.13 4.05 -6.43
N VAL A 112 -8.01 4.78 -6.37
CA VAL A 112 -6.71 4.33 -6.89
C VAL A 112 -5.59 4.67 -5.91
N ALA A 113 -4.69 3.72 -5.69
CA ALA A 113 -3.43 3.96 -4.99
C ALA A 113 -2.25 3.52 -5.84
N VAL A 114 -1.28 4.40 -6.05
CA VAL A 114 -0.01 4.13 -6.72
C VAL A 114 1.12 4.31 -5.71
N MET A 115 1.91 3.25 -5.49
CA MET A 115 2.92 3.26 -4.45
C MET A 115 4.23 2.69 -4.95
N CYS A 116 5.34 3.36 -4.65
CA CYS A 116 6.67 2.80 -4.78
C CYS A 116 7.01 2.02 -3.50
N VAL A 117 7.35 0.73 -3.65
CA VAL A 117 7.70 -0.17 -2.55
C VAL A 117 8.87 -1.08 -2.96
N GLN A 118 9.47 -1.80 -2.01
CA GLN A 118 10.49 -2.81 -2.35
C GLN A 118 9.94 -3.86 -3.31
N LYS A 119 10.77 -4.28 -4.29
CA LYS A 119 10.38 -5.29 -5.30
C LYS A 119 9.85 -6.58 -4.69
N GLU A 120 10.50 -7.12 -3.65
CA GLU A 120 10.03 -8.34 -2.98
C GLU A 120 8.64 -8.15 -2.33
N PHE A 121 8.37 -6.95 -1.79
CA PHE A 121 7.07 -6.65 -1.20
C PHE A 121 5.98 -6.50 -2.27
N ALA A 122 6.29 -5.87 -3.41
CA ALA A 122 5.40 -5.84 -4.57
C ALA A 122 5.04 -7.25 -5.06
N GLN A 123 6.05 -8.11 -5.24
CA GLN A 123 5.85 -9.52 -5.61
C GLN A 123 4.99 -10.27 -4.59
N LYS A 124 5.17 -9.98 -3.30
CA LYS A 124 4.36 -10.56 -2.22
C LYS A 124 2.89 -10.13 -2.31
N ILE A 125 2.62 -8.89 -2.71
CA ILE A 125 1.25 -8.38 -2.88
C ILE A 125 0.51 -9.13 -3.99
N ILE A 126 1.16 -9.37 -5.13
CA ILE A 126 0.54 -10.04 -6.29
C ILE A 126 0.67 -11.57 -6.27
N ALA A 127 1.32 -12.14 -5.26
CA ALA A 127 1.53 -13.58 -5.14
C ALA A 127 0.20 -14.36 -5.20
N LYS A 128 0.18 -15.47 -5.94
CA LYS A 128 -1.00 -16.32 -6.12
C LYS A 128 -1.05 -17.45 -5.08
N ALA A 129 -2.25 -18.00 -4.89
CA ALA A 129 -2.43 -19.16 -4.03
C ALA A 129 -1.52 -20.33 -4.48
N GLY A 130 -0.85 -20.97 -3.54
CA GLY A 130 0.16 -22.01 -3.76
C GLY A 130 1.59 -21.49 -3.70
N GLU A 131 1.84 -20.24 -4.12
CA GLU A 131 3.18 -19.67 -4.23
C GLU A 131 3.88 -19.48 -2.87
N GLY A 132 5.21 -19.56 -2.88
CA GLY A 132 6.03 -19.53 -1.66
C GLY A 132 5.93 -18.22 -0.88
N ASN A 133 5.68 -17.10 -1.56
CA ASN A 133 5.50 -15.75 -1.01
C ASN A 133 4.03 -15.37 -0.77
N TYR A 134 3.05 -16.25 -1.00
CA TYR A 134 1.64 -16.00 -0.69
C TYR A 134 1.41 -15.85 0.83
N ARG A 135 0.93 -14.68 1.27
CA ARG A 135 0.80 -14.29 2.68
C ARG A 135 -0.52 -13.55 2.94
N VAL A 136 -0.76 -13.20 4.20
CA VAL A 136 -1.90 -12.36 4.64
C VAL A 136 -2.05 -11.11 3.77
N ILE A 137 -0.94 -10.42 3.45
CA ILE A 137 -0.99 -9.20 2.64
C ILE A 137 -1.48 -9.48 1.20
N SER A 138 -1.07 -10.60 0.60
CA SER A 138 -1.50 -11.02 -0.74
C SER A 138 -3.02 -11.18 -0.75
N VAL A 139 -3.56 -11.91 0.23
CA VAL A 139 -5.00 -12.16 0.35
C VAL A 139 -5.77 -10.89 0.67
N ALA A 140 -5.31 -10.09 1.64
CA ALA A 140 -5.97 -8.87 2.04
C ALA A 140 -6.09 -7.88 0.87
N VAL A 141 -4.99 -7.65 0.15
CA VAL A 141 -4.98 -6.75 -1.01
C VAL A 141 -5.82 -7.31 -2.14
N GLN A 142 -5.60 -8.56 -2.57
CA GLN A 142 -6.32 -9.12 -3.73
C GLN A 142 -7.82 -9.38 -3.47
N THR A 143 -8.23 -9.50 -2.20
CA THR A 143 -9.66 -9.51 -1.86
C THR A 143 -10.26 -8.12 -2.03
N THR A 144 -9.55 -7.04 -1.68
CA THR A 144 -10.12 -5.68 -1.62
C THR A 144 -9.90 -4.85 -2.87
N CYS A 145 -8.85 -5.16 -3.61
CA CYS A 145 -8.34 -4.40 -4.73
C CYS A 145 -7.97 -5.32 -5.89
N GLU A 146 -8.06 -4.77 -7.09
CA GLU A 146 -7.27 -5.25 -8.23
C GLU A 146 -5.85 -4.68 -8.08
N ALA A 147 -4.85 -5.55 -8.12
CA ALA A 147 -3.45 -5.19 -7.83
C ALA A 147 -2.53 -5.56 -8.98
N SER A 148 -1.72 -4.62 -9.43
CA SER A 148 -0.74 -4.82 -10.50
C SER A 148 0.61 -4.20 -10.13
N VAL A 149 1.68 -4.77 -10.70
CA VAL A 149 3.02 -4.15 -10.73
C VAL A 149 3.13 -3.44 -12.07
N LEU A 150 3.42 -2.14 -12.05
CA LEU A 150 3.46 -1.30 -13.24
C LEU A 150 4.86 -1.28 -13.86
N CYS A 151 5.88 -1.03 -13.03
CA CYS A 151 7.26 -1.02 -13.46
C CYS A 151 8.20 -1.32 -12.28
N GLU A 152 9.45 -1.69 -12.60
CA GLU A 152 10.53 -1.83 -11.63
C GLU A 152 11.43 -0.59 -11.66
N ILE A 153 11.90 -0.15 -10.49
CA ILE A 153 12.82 0.98 -10.37
C ILE A 153 14.13 0.46 -9.76
N LYS A 154 15.23 0.69 -10.47
CA LYS A 154 16.56 0.28 -10.01
C LYS A 154 16.96 1.06 -8.77
N SER A 155 17.63 0.37 -7.84
CA SER A 155 18.16 0.99 -6.61
C SER A 155 19.04 2.23 -6.87
N SER A 156 19.76 2.27 -7.99
CA SER A 156 20.58 3.41 -8.41
C SER A 156 19.80 4.71 -8.66
N GLU A 157 18.48 4.64 -8.77
CA GLU A 157 17.59 5.79 -9.00
C GLU A 157 17.27 6.57 -7.72
N PHE A 158 17.68 6.06 -6.56
CA PHE A 158 17.37 6.62 -5.26
C PHE A 158 18.62 7.15 -4.55
N THR A 159 18.42 8.16 -3.71
CA THR A 159 19.44 8.68 -2.79
C THR A 159 18.90 8.71 -1.36
N PRO A 160 19.59 8.13 -0.37
CA PRO A 160 20.70 7.19 -0.52
C PRO A 160 20.28 5.91 -1.28
N LYS A 161 21.23 5.25 -1.94
CA LYS A 161 20.96 4.02 -2.71
C LYS A 161 20.51 2.88 -1.78
N PRO A 162 19.29 2.32 -1.93
CA PRO A 162 18.87 1.15 -1.18
C PRO A 162 19.63 -0.11 -1.60
N LYS A 163 19.58 -1.14 -0.75
CA LYS A 163 20.20 -2.45 -1.02
C LYS A 163 19.45 -3.30 -2.05
N VAL A 164 18.21 -2.93 -2.36
CA VAL A 164 17.30 -3.71 -3.20
C VAL A 164 16.59 -2.79 -4.19
N ASP A 165 16.18 -3.35 -5.32
CA ASP A 165 15.34 -2.66 -6.29
C ASP A 165 13.92 -2.44 -5.73
N SER A 166 13.24 -1.43 -6.29
CA SER A 166 11.85 -1.10 -6.00
C SER A 166 10.94 -1.52 -7.15
N ALA A 167 9.64 -1.46 -6.90
CA ALA A 167 8.62 -1.55 -7.92
C ALA A 167 7.47 -0.59 -7.61
N VAL A 168 6.85 -0.07 -8.67
CA VAL A 168 5.62 0.72 -8.58
C VAL A 168 4.45 -0.26 -8.65
N ILE A 169 3.58 -0.22 -7.64
CA ILE A 169 2.34 -0.98 -7.61
C ILE A 169 1.15 -0.05 -7.80
N LYS A 170 0.11 -0.56 -8.46
CA LYS A 170 -1.20 0.08 -8.54
C LYS A 170 -2.25 -0.81 -7.90
N LEU A 171 -3.04 -0.22 -7.01
CA LEU A 171 -4.20 -0.84 -6.39
C LEU A 171 -5.44 -0.05 -6.82
N VAL A 172 -6.40 -0.73 -7.44
CA VAL A 172 -7.72 -0.17 -7.74
C VAL A 172 -8.72 -0.80 -6.78
N LYS A 173 -9.38 0.01 -5.96
CA LYS A 173 -10.35 -0.49 -4.97
C LYS A 173 -11.54 -1.13 -5.68
N LYS A 174 -11.92 -2.33 -5.23
CA LYS A 174 -13.09 -3.06 -5.75
C LYS A 174 -14.14 -3.33 -4.68
N ARG A 175 -13.72 -3.43 -3.41
CA ARG A 175 -14.64 -3.66 -2.28
C ARG A 175 -14.06 -3.18 -0.96
N ARG A 176 -14.95 -2.87 -0.02
CA ARG A 176 -14.58 -2.56 1.36
C ARG A 176 -13.98 -3.79 2.06
N LEU A 177 -12.94 -3.56 2.86
CA LEU A 177 -12.37 -4.59 3.72
C LEU A 177 -13.36 -4.92 4.84
N PRO A 178 -13.80 -6.19 5.00
CA PRO A 178 -14.68 -6.55 6.10
C PRO A 178 -13.99 -6.37 7.45
N GLU A 179 -14.74 -5.88 8.45
CA GLU A 179 -14.22 -5.69 9.79
C GLU A 179 -13.72 -7.01 10.39
N GLY A 180 -12.53 -7.01 11.00
CA GLY A 180 -11.92 -8.22 11.58
C GLY A 180 -11.30 -9.18 10.57
N TYR A 181 -11.40 -8.93 9.25
CA TYR A 181 -10.90 -9.84 8.22
C TYR A 181 -9.39 -10.06 8.31
N ILE A 182 -8.59 -9.02 8.60
CA ILE A 182 -7.13 -9.15 8.75
C ILE A 182 -6.77 -10.06 9.94
N LYS A 183 -7.48 -9.95 11.06
CA LYS A 183 -7.30 -10.82 12.23
C LYS A 183 -7.64 -12.27 11.89
N PHE A 184 -8.73 -12.48 11.16
CA PHE A 184 -9.12 -13.79 10.64
C PHE A 184 -8.06 -14.40 9.72
N LEU A 185 -7.60 -13.65 8.70
CA LEU A 185 -6.53 -14.11 7.81
C LEU A 185 -5.25 -14.44 8.59
N THR A 186 -4.89 -13.63 9.57
CA THR A 186 -3.71 -13.87 10.41
C THR A 186 -3.79 -15.21 11.14
N LYS A 187 -4.94 -15.55 11.73
CA LYS A 187 -5.17 -16.87 12.36
C LYS A 187 -4.92 -18.02 11.36
N HIS A 188 -5.40 -17.89 10.13
CA HIS A 188 -5.23 -18.91 9.09
C HIS A 188 -3.80 -19.03 8.56
N PHE A 189 -3.08 -17.92 8.44
CA PHE A 189 -1.73 -17.91 7.90
C PHE A 189 -0.64 -18.27 8.92
N ASN A 190 -0.91 -18.13 10.23
CA ASN A 190 -0.04 -18.68 11.28
C ASN A 190 0.09 -20.21 11.17
N GLN A 191 -0.94 -20.88 10.66
CA GLN A 191 -0.96 -22.32 10.42
C GLN A 191 -1.16 -22.62 8.93
N LYS A 192 -0.54 -21.82 8.04
CA LYS A 192 -0.88 -21.82 6.60
C LYS A 192 -0.76 -23.17 5.89
N ASN A 193 0.09 -24.05 6.42
CA ASN A 193 0.33 -25.38 5.90
C ASN A 193 -0.66 -26.40 6.44
N LYS A 194 -1.48 -26.15 7.47
CA LYS A 194 -2.49 -27.12 7.94
C LYS A 194 -3.76 -27.03 7.07
N LYS A 195 -4.51 -28.14 7.00
CA LYS A 195 -5.86 -28.14 6.40
C LYS A 195 -6.77 -27.20 7.20
N ILE A 196 -7.70 -26.52 6.54
CA ILE A 196 -8.58 -25.51 7.15
C ILE A 196 -9.38 -26.11 8.30
N LYS A 197 -9.89 -27.34 8.17
CA LYS A 197 -10.62 -28.05 9.25
C LYS A 197 -9.81 -28.23 10.54
N LYS A 198 -8.47 -28.23 10.46
CA LYS A 198 -7.59 -28.32 11.64
C LYS A 198 -7.34 -26.96 12.30
N ILE A 199 -7.69 -25.86 11.63
CA ILE A 199 -7.57 -24.48 12.13
C ILE A 199 -8.92 -23.98 12.66
N ASN A 200 -9.99 -24.32 11.94
CA ASN A 200 -11.37 -24.06 12.29
C ASN A 200 -12.22 -25.29 11.92
N PRO A 201 -12.61 -26.13 12.89
CA PRO A 201 -13.47 -27.29 12.66
C PRO A 201 -14.77 -26.92 11.94
N ASP A 202 -15.36 -25.77 12.25
CA ASP A 202 -16.67 -25.33 11.72
C ASP A 202 -16.58 -24.65 10.35
N ALA A 203 -15.44 -24.77 9.67
CA ALA A 203 -15.29 -24.23 8.32
C ALA A 203 -16.25 -24.92 7.32
N PRO A 204 -16.74 -24.19 6.29
CA PRO A 204 -17.59 -24.76 5.23
C PRO A 204 -16.96 -26.00 4.57
N GLU A 205 -17.78 -27.02 4.30
CA GLU A 205 -17.33 -28.31 3.80
C GLU A 205 -16.48 -28.19 2.53
N LYS A 206 -16.91 -27.34 1.59
CA LYS A 206 -16.24 -27.05 0.32
C LYS A 206 -14.79 -26.55 0.45
N ILE A 207 -14.35 -26.07 1.62
CA ILE A 207 -12.97 -25.60 1.85
C ILE A 207 -12.20 -26.39 2.91
N ARG A 208 -12.84 -27.29 3.67
CA ARG A 208 -12.24 -27.97 4.83
C ARG A 208 -10.92 -28.68 4.52
N GLU A 209 -10.82 -29.28 3.34
CA GLU A 209 -9.63 -30.02 2.88
C GLU A 209 -8.50 -29.14 2.30
N TYR A 210 -8.78 -27.87 1.99
CA TYR A 210 -7.77 -26.95 1.51
C TYR A 210 -6.79 -26.59 2.63
N ARG A 211 -5.55 -26.25 2.27
CA ARG A 211 -4.61 -25.55 3.16
C ARG A 211 -4.74 -24.05 2.93
N SER A 212 -4.59 -23.22 3.96
CA SER A 212 -4.73 -21.76 3.83
C SER A 212 -3.85 -21.18 2.70
N ARG A 213 -2.64 -21.71 2.53
CA ARG A 213 -1.72 -21.27 1.46
C ARG A 213 -2.23 -21.57 0.04
N ASN A 214 -3.20 -22.46 -0.12
CA ASN A 214 -3.76 -22.87 -1.42
C ASN A 214 -5.16 -22.30 -1.66
N LEU A 215 -5.72 -21.53 -0.72
CA LEU A 215 -7.04 -20.95 -0.86
C LEU A 215 -6.93 -19.58 -1.52
N SER A 216 -7.65 -19.38 -2.63
CA SER A 216 -7.69 -18.10 -3.37
C SER A 216 -8.30 -16.97 -2.53
N PRO A 217 -8.00 -15.69 -2.83
CA PRO A 217 -8.55 -14.55 -2.08
C PRO A 217 -10.08 -14.52 -2.02
N ILE A 218 -10.76 -14.77 -3.15
CA ILE A 218 -12.22 -14.80 -3.20
C ILE A 218 -12.83 -15.92 -2.33
N LYS A 219 -12.22 -17.11 -2.34
CA LYS A 219 -12.65 -18.21 -1.45
C LYS A 219 -12.44 -17.86 0.03
N PHE A 220 -11.36 -17.16 0.39
CA PHE A 220 -11.19 -16.64 1.75
C PHE A 220 -12.23 -15.60 2.13
N HIS A 221 -12.59 -14.73 1.20
CA HIS A 221 -13.63 -13.73 1.42
C HIS A 221 -14.98 -14.39 1.68
N ASN A 222 -15.41 -15.29 0.79
CA ASN A 222 -16.69 -16.01 0.95
C ASN A 222 -16.71 -16.82 2.24
N TYR A 223 -15.59 -17.50 2.57
CA TYR A 223 -15.45 -18.20 3.83
C TYR A 223 -15.64 -17.27 5.04
N PHE A 224 -15.04 -16.09 5.03
CA PHE A 224 -15.20 -15.15 6.13
C PHE A 224 -16.65 -14.66 6.30
N ILE A 225 -17.36 -14.45 5.19
CA ILE A 225 -18.76 -14.05 5.22
C ILE A 225 -19.67 -15.19 5.73
N GLU A 226 -19.42 -16.43 5.30
CA GLU A 226 -20.20 -17.61 5.72
C GLU A 226 -19.95 -18.03 7.18
N ALA A 227 -18.81 -17.65 7.76
CA ALA A 227 -18.44 -18.02 9.13
C ALA A 227 -18.88 -16.98 10.19
N ARG A 228 -19.62 -15.94 9.78
CA ARG A 228 -20.25 -14.96 10.67
C ARG A 228 -21.73 -15.29 10.84
#